data_AF-A0A4P9W272-F1
#
_entry.id   AF-A0A4P9W272-F1
#
_cell.length_a   1.000
_cell.length_b   1.000
_cell.length_c   1.000
_cell.angle_alpha   90.00
_cell.angle_beta   90.00
_cell.angle_gamma   90.00
#
_symmetry.space_group_name_H-M   'P 1'
#
loop_
_entity.id
_entity.type
_entity.pdbx_description
1 polymer ?
#
loop_
_entity_poly.entity_id
_entity_poly.type
_entity_poly.pdbx_seq_one_letter_code
_entity_poly.pdbx_strand_id
1 'polypeptide(L)'
;MLTLPPRRACNPNTPFQSIRTLRLPFSTPRHATIALQVLGVDRELKPDETQRDLSVEGAVLVANFRCVSVRALRTSLSSFMDFVALVGKTVDEFGDKK
;
A
#
# COMPACT_ATOMS: atom_id res chain seq x y z
N MET A 1 31.28 -23.97 -7.98
CA MET A 1 30.67 -23.02 -8.93
C MET A 1 29.16 -23.11 -8.80
N LEU A 2 28.52 -22.23 -8.02
CA LEU A 2 27.06 -22.19 -7.90
C LEU A 2 26.50 -21.30 -9.02
N THR A 3 25.81 -21.90 -9.97
CA THR A 3 25.09 -21.19 -11.04
C THR A 3 23.96 -20.38 -10.43
N LEU A 4 24.08 -19.05 -10.49
CA LEU A 4 23.01 -18.12 -10.13
C LEU A 4 21.79 -18.35 -11.03
N PRO A 5 20.56 -18.32 -10.49
CA PRO A 5 19.36 -18.40 -11.30
C PRO A 5 19.27 -17.19 -12.24
N PRO A 6 18.65 -17.34 -13.43
CA PRO A 6 18.55 -16.26 -14.40
C PRO A 6 17.83 -15.06 -13.77
N ARG A 7 18.43 -13.87 -13.90
CA ARG A 7 17.76 -12.60 -13.59
C ARG A 7 16.43 -12.59 -14.33
N ARG A 8 15.31 -12.52 -13.60
CA ARG A 8 13.94 -12.48 -14.14
C ARG A 8 13.91 -11.58 -15.37
N ALA A 9 13.64 -12.18 -16.52
CA ALA A 9 13.38 -11.45 -17.75
C ALA A 9 12.17 -10.54 -17.52
N CYS A 10 12.38 -9.24 -17.71
CA CYS A 10 11.31 -8.25 -17.73
C CYS A 10 10.44 -8.56 -18.96
N ASN A 11 9.18 -8.95 -18.75
CA ASN A 11 8.24 -9.18 -19.84
C ASN A 11 7.80 -7.81 -20.39
N PRO A 12 8.03 -7.48 -21.67
CA PRO A 12 7.77 -6.15 -22.22
C PRO A 12 6.28 -5.79 -22.36
N ASN A 13 5.35 -6.70 -22.05
CA ASN A 13 3.91 -6.52 -22.24
C ASN A 13 3.11 -6.12 -20.98
N THR A 14 3.76 -5.85 -19.85
CA THR A 14 3.08 -5.34 -18.65
C THR A 14 3.68 -4.01 -18.21
N PRO A 15 2.93 -2.89 -18.23
CA PRO A 15 3.46 -1.60 -17.80
C PRO A 15 3.87 -1.62 -16.31
N PHE A 16 3.16 -2.38 -15.47
CA PHE A 16 3.48 -2.52 -14.06
C PHE A 16 4.15 -3.86 -13.76
N GLN A 17 5.49 -3.85 -13.66
CA GLN A 17 6.27 -5.05 -13.40
C GLN A 17 6.16 -5.54 -11.94
N SER A 18 5.82 -4.65 -11.00
CA SER A 18 5.82 -4.93 -9.56
C SER A 18 4.44 -4.68 -8.97
N ILE A 19 3.84 -5.72 -8.41
CA ILE A 19 2.51 -5.67 -7.77
C ILE A 19 2.64 -6.17 -6.34
N ARG A 20 2.06 -5.43 -5.38
CA ARG A 20 1.96 -5.86 -3.98
C ARG A 20 0.63 -5.45 -3.36
N THR A 21 0.06 -6.38 -2.60
CA THR A 21 -1.14 -6.16 -1.80
C THR A 21 -0.75 -6.15 -0.33
N LEU A 22 -1.17 -5.12 0.39
CA LEU A 22 -1.08 -5.02 1.84
C LEU A 22 -2.48 -5.16 2.44
N ARG A 23 -2.57 -5.88 3.56
CA ARG A 23 -3.80 -6.03 4.33
C ARG A 23 -3.52 -5.57 5.75
N LEU A 24 -4.23 -4.54 6.18
CA LEU A 24 -4.04 -3.89 7.46
C LEU A 24 -5.30 -4.09 8.30
N PRO A 25 -5.29 -5.00 9.28
CA PRO A 25 -6.44 -5.22 10.16
C PRO A 25 -6.55 -4.07 11.16
N PHE A 26 -7.74 -3.51 11.28
CA PHE A 26 -8.13 -2.52 12.28
C PHE A 26 -9.07 -3.16 13.31
N SER A 27 -9.18 -2.52 14.48
CA SER A 27 -10.03 -3.00 15.59
C SER A 27 -11.53 -2.95 15.25
N THR A 28 -11.96 -1.99 14.43
CA THR A 28 -13.37 -1.86 14.01
C THR A 28 -13.47 -1.55 12.52
N PRO A 29 -14.59 -1.93 11.86
CA PRO A 29 -14.84 -1.56 10.46
C PRO A 29 -14.90 -0.05 10.26
N ARG A 30 -15.39 0.70 11.25
CA ARG A 30 -15.42 2.16 11.20
C ARG A 30 -14.01 2.75 11.12
N HIS A 31 -13.06 2.22 11.89
CA HIS A 31 -11.66 2.66 11.84
C HIS A 31 -11.02 2.35 10.48
N ALA A 32 -11.30 1.19 9.89
CA ALA A 32 -10.80 0.86 8.55
C ALA A 32 -11.33 1.84 7.49
N THR A 33 -12.61 2.22 7.56
CA THR A 33 -13.20 3.22 6.64
C THR A 33 -12.60 4.62 6.83
N ILE A 34 -12.37 5.05 8.07
CA ILE A 34 -11.72 6.34 8.34
C ILE A 34 -10.29 6.32 7.78
N ALA A 35 -9.54 5.24 8.02
CA ALA A 35 -8.20 5.08 7.49
C ALA A 35 -8.17 5.12 5.96
N LEU A 36 -9.13 4.46 5.28
CA LEU A 36 -9.30 4.53 3.83
C LEU A 36 -9.47 5.97 3.35
N GLN A 37 -10.35 6.73 3.99
CA GLN A 37 -10.63 8.11 3.59
C GLN A 37 -9.41 9.01 3.77
N VAL A 38 -8.68 8.87 4.88
CA VAL A 38 -7.48 9.67 5.16
C VAL A 38 -6.33 9.29 4.21
N LEU A 39 -6.07 8.00 4.03
CA LEU A 39 -4.98 7.51 3.17
C LEU A 39 -5.27 7.69 1.68
N GLY A 40 -6.55 7.78 1.29
CA GLY A 40 -6.98 8.00 -0.09
C GLY A 40 -6.84 9.44 -0.59
N VAL A 41 -6.61 10.42 0.30
CA VAL A 41 -6.42 11.83 -0.10
C VAL A 41 -5.08 12.04 -0.79
N ASP A 42 -4.06 11.29 -0.39
CA ASP A 42 -2.72 11.48 -0.91
C ASP A 42 -2.62 10.90 -2.32
N ARG A 43 -2.56 11.77 -3.31
CA ARG A 43 -2.42 11.37 -4.71
C ARG A 43 -0.97 11.00 -4.97
N GLU A 44 -0.76 9.86 -5.60
CA GLU A 44 0.59 9.44 -5.95
C GLU A 44 1.32 10.50 -6.79
N LEU A 45 2.55 10.83 -6.39
CA LEU A 45 3.35 11.90 -7.00
C LEU A 45 3.61 11.67 -8.50
N LYS A 46 3.47 10.42 -8.96
CA LYS A 46 3.64 9.99 -10.35
C LYS A 46 2.64 8.87 -10.70
N PRO A 47 1.43 9.20 -11.19
CA PRO A 47 0.43 8.20 -11.55
C PRO A 47 0.85 7.31 -12.73
N ASP A 48 1.77 7.78 -13.59
CA ASP A 48 2.37 6.99 -14.67
C ASP A 48 3.32 5.89 -14.18
N GLU A 49 4.01 6.11 -13.04
CA GLU A 49 4.98 5.14 -12.50
C GLU A 49 4.37 4.24 -11.43
N THR A 50 3.31 4.70 -10.76
CA THR A 50 2.77 4.10 -9.54
C THR A 50 1.26 4.30 -9.47
N GLN A 51 0.53 3.20 -9.38
CA GLN A 51 -0.91 3.15 -9.11
C GLN A 51 -1.16 2.47 -7.76
N ARG A 52 -2.11 3.01 -7.00
CA ARG A 52 -2.55 2.46 -5.73
C ARG A 52 -4.07 2.45 -5.68
N ASP A 53 -4.64 1.27 -5.45
CA ASP A 53 -6.07 1.12 -5.13
C ASP A 53 -6.21 0.78 -3.66
N LEU A 54 -7.08 1.51 -2.97
CA LEU A 54 -7.41 1.28 -1.57
C LEU A 54 -8.87 0.82 -1.48
N SER A 55 -9.12 -0.21 -0.69
CA SER A 55 -10.45 -0.76 -0.46
C SER A 55 -10.55 -1.27 0.98
N VAL A 56 -11.75 -1.44 1.50
CA VAL A 56 -11.98 -1.95 2.86
C VAL A 56 -12.86 -3.19 2.79
N GLU A 57 -12.39 -4.26 3.44
CA GLU A 57 -13.09 -5.52 3.62
C GLU A 57 -13.46 -5.66 5.11
N GLY A 58 -14.61 -5.13 5.51
CA GLY A 58 -15.04 -5.12 6.91
C GLY A 58 -14.09 -4.28 7.78
N ALA A 59 -13.31 -4.93 8.64
CA ALA A 59 -12.31 -4.27 9.50
C ALA A 59 -10.88 -4.29 8.92
N VAL A 60 -10.71 -4.75 7.67
CA VAL A 60 -9.40 -4.86 7.03
C VAL A 60 -9.29 -3.85 5.91
N LEU A 61 -8.29 -2.97 5.96
CA LEU A 61 -7.92 -2.11 4.84
C LEU A 61 -7.02 -2.89 3.87
N VAL A 62 -7.40 -2.93 2.60
CA VAL A 62 -6.68 -3.60 1.52
C VAL A 62 -6.11 -2.55 0.59
N ALA A 63 -4.78 -2.51 0.48
CA ALA A 63 -4.04 -1.59 -0.37
C ALA A 63 -3.30 -2.35 -1.46
N ASN A 64 -3.68 -2.13 -2.72
CA ASN A 64 -3.09 -2.76 -3.89
C ASN A 64 -2.19 -1.76 -4.62
N PHE A 65 -0.90 -2.04 -4.65
CA PHE A 65 0.11 -1.24 -5.32
C PHE A 65 0.51 -1.89 -6.63
N ARG A 66 0.56 -1.12 -7.70
CA ARG A 66 1.08 -1.50 -9.02
C ARG A 66 2.10 -0.46 -9.45
N CYS A 67 3.34 -0.89 -9.70
CA CYS A 67 4.43 0.01 -10.03
C CYS A 67 5.23 -0.50 -11.23
N VAL A 68 5.79 0.44 -11.99
CA VAL A 68 6.68 0.13 -13.13
C VAL A 68 8.00 -0.49 -12.68
N SER A 69 8.47 -0.18 -11.46
CA SER A 69 9.73 -0.69 -10.92
C SER A 69 9.66 -1.01 -9.42
N VAL A 70 10.57 -1.87 -8.96
CA VAL A 70 10.74 -2.20 -7.53
C VAL A 70 11.18 -0.98 -6.72
N ARG A 71 11.94 -0.07 -7.34
CA ARG A 71 12.38 1.17 -6.69
C ARG A 71 11.20 2.08 -6.37
N ALA A 72 10.32 2.30 -7.36
CA ALA A 72 9.10 3.08 -7.17
C ALA A 72 8.18 2.44 -6.12
N LEU A 73 8.03 1.11 -6.17
CA LEU A 73 7.27 0.36 -5.18
C LEU A 73 7.84 0.55 -3.77
N ARG A 74 9.15 0.46 -3.58
CA ARG A 74 9.79 0.66 -2.25
C ARG A 74 9.53 2.06 -1.71
N THR A 75 9.68 3.09 -2.53
CA THR A 75 9.47 4.48 -2.11
C THR A 75 8.00 4.74 -1.75
N SER A 76 7.06 4.31 -2.60
CA SER A 76 5.62 4.46 -2.36
C SER A 76 5.18 3.67 -1.12
N LEU A 77 5.61 2.41 -0.97
CA LEU A 77 5.31 1.61 0.22
C LEU A 77 5.89 2.22 1.51
N SER A 78 7.13 2.74 1.47
CA SER A 78 7.75 3.34 2.65
C SER A 78 6.94 4.54 3.13
N SER A 79 6.64 5.49 2.24
CA SER A 79 5.85 6.67 2.57
C SER A 79 4.43 6.30 3.01
N PHE A 80 3.80 5.31 2.36
CA PHE A 80 2.47 4.84 2.76
C PHE A 80 2.47 4.25 4.17
N MET A 81 3.49 3.48 4.54
CA MET A 81 3.58 2.91 5.88
C MET A 81 3.79 3.97 6.96
N ASP A 82 4.50 5.06 6.65
CA ASP A 82 4.63 6.20 7.57
C ASP A 82 3.26 6.86 7.83
N PHE A 83 2.43 7.03 6.79
CA PHE A 83 1.07 7.53 6.94
C PHE A 83 0.15 6.55 7.69
N VAL A 84 0.24 5.25 7.41
CA VAL A 84 -0.51 4.22 8.14
C VAL A 84 -0.13 4.24 9.62
N ALA A 85 1.16 4.40 9.94
CA ALA A 85 1.62 4.49 11.33
C ALA A 85 1.06 5.75 12.02
N LEU A 86 0.99 6.89 11.32
CA LEU A 86 0.37 8.10 11.84
C LEU A 86 -1.12 7.88 12.12
N VAL A 87 -1.87 7.39 11.13
CA VAL A 87 -3.31 7.11 11.26
C VAL A 87 -3.56 6.10 12.37
N GLY A 88 -2.73 5.06 12.47
CA GLY A 88 -2.80 4.06 13.53
C GLY A 88 -2.66 4.68 14.92
N LYS A 89 -1.68 5.55 15.13
CA LYS A 89 -1.53 6.29 16.39
C LYS A 89 -2.71 7.22 16.67
N THR A 90 -3.20 7.94 15.66
CA THR A 90 -4.37 8.82 15.83
C THR A 90 -5.62 8.03 16.21
N VAL A 91 -5.85 6.88 15.57
CA VAL A 91 -6.97 5.99 15.91
C VAL A 91 -6.78 5.35 17.28
N ASP A 92 -5.56 5.06 17.71
CA ASP A 92 -5.31 4.52 19.06
C ASP A 92 -5.52 5.57 20.16
N GLU A 93 -5.12 6.81 19.91
CA GLU A 93 -5.17 7.90 20.88
C GLU A 93 -6.54 8.58 20.96
N PHE A 94 -7.25 8.69 19.83
CA PHE A 94 -8.58 9.32 19.73
C PHE A 94 -9.72 8.35 19.42
N GLY A 95 -9.41 7.09 19.13
CA GLY A 95 -10.43 6.07 18.98
C GLY A 95 -11.08 5.82 20.35
N ASP A 96 -12.41 5.81 20.35
CA ASP A 96 -13.19 5.54 21.55
C ASP A 96 -12.72 4.20 22.14
N LYS A 97 -11.99 4.27 23.27
CA LYS A 97 -11.53 3.10 24.02
C LYS A 97 -12.77 2.44 24.58
N LYS A 98 -13.31 1.48 23.83
CA LYS A 98 -14.39 0.62 24.31
C LYS A 98 -13.83 -0.56 25.09
#